data_AF-E2A8A2-F1
#
_entry.id   AF-E2A8A2-F1
#
_cell.length_a   1.000
_cell.length_b   1.000
_cell.length_c   1.000
_cell.angle_alpha   90.00
_cell.angle_beta   90.00
_cell.angle_gamma   90.00
#
_symmetry.space_group_name_H-M   'P 1'
#
loop_
_entity.id
_entity.type
_entity.pdbx_description
1 polymer ?
#
loop_
_entity_poly.entity_id
_entity_poly.type
_entity_poly.pdbx_seq_one_letter_code
_entity_poly.pdbx_strand_id
1 'polypeptide(L)' 'QILIYFRKFLRINLKYINYIGDGDSKTYKGIVDAKPYGDFIVAKKECIGHVQKRMGSRLRNL' A
#
# COMPACT_ATOMS: atom_id res chain seq x y z
N GLN A 1 7.93 -0.69 -8.42
CA GLN A 1 8.72 0.16 -7.51
C GLN A 1 7.77 0.98 -6.64
N ILE A 2 7.31 0.40 -5.52
CA ILE A 2 6.51 1.11 -4.52
C ILE A 2 7.48 2.02 -3.78
N LEU A 3 7.57 3.25 -4.25
CA LEU A 3 8.41 4.31 -3.71
C LEU A 3 7.67 4.88 -2.51
N ILE A 4 7.50 4.08 -1.45
CA ILE A 4 7.26 4.65 -0.12
C ILE A 4 8.60 5.23 0.29
N TYR A 5 8.79 6.50 -0.05
CA TYR A 5 9.51 7.53 0.68
C TYR A 5 10.15 7.04 2.00
N PHE A 6 11.17 6.18 1.89
CA PHE A 6 11.78 5.48 3.02
C PHE A 6 12.80 6.39 3.76
N ARG A 7 12.90 7.66 3.37
CA ARG A 7 14.13 8.45 3.53
C ARG A 7 14.08 9.59 4.54
N LYS A 8 13.15 9.61 5.50
CA LYS A 8 13.40 10.30 6.78
C LYS A 8 12.28 10.08 7.76
N PHE A 9 12.41 9.14 8.70
CA PHE A 9 11.67 9.27 9.96
C PHE A 9 12.25 8.45 11.11
N LEU A 10 13.57 8.45 11.25
CA LEU A 10 14.23 7.86 12.41
C LEU A 10 14.09 8.80 13.62
N ARG A 11 12.87 9.03 14.18
CA ARG A 11 12.67 9.70 15.50
C ARG A 11 11.25 9.89 16.09
N ILE A 12 10.14 9.38 15.51
CA ILE A 12 8.82 9.48 16.18
C ILE A 12 8.07 8.14 16.04
N ASN A 13 7.30 7.79 17.09
CA ASN A 13 6.35 6.67 17.17
C ASN A 13 5.19 6.80 16.14
N LEU A 14 5.50 6.97 14.85
CA LEU A 14 4.49 7.02 13.79
C LEU A 14 4.05 5.60 13.44
N LYS A 15 2.76 5.34 13.59
CA LYS A 15 2.11 4.12 13.10
C LYS A 15 1.57 4.39 11.70
N TYR A 16 1.98 3.61 10.72
CA TYR A 16 1.40 3.68 9.38
C TYR A 16 0.07 2.94 9.36
N ILE A 17 -1.00 3.70 9.10
CA ILE A 17 -2.37 3.19 9.08
C ILE A 17 -2.79 2.64 7.71
N ASN A 18 -2.13 3.09 6.64
CA ASN A 18 -2.48 2.76 5.26
C ASN A 18 -1.23 2.28 4.49
N TYR A 19 -1.37 1.16 3.79
CA TYR A 19 -0.40 0.62 2.85
C TYR A 19 -0.87 0.87 1.42
N ILE A 20 -0.07 1.58 0.61
CA ILE A 20 -0.37 1.84 -0.81
C ILE A 20 0.41 0.84 -1.68
N GLY A 21 -0.27 0.03 -2.49
CA GLY A 21 0.37 -0.92 -3.40
C GLY A 21 -0.33 -1.07 -4.75
N ASP A 22 0.40 -1.55 -5.77
CA ASP A 22 -0.08 -1.76 -7.16
C ASP A 22 -0.95 -3.03 -7.32
N GLY A 23 -1.62 -3.46 -6.24
CA GLY A 23 -2.43 -4.68 -6.24
C GLY A 23 -1.69 -5.94 -5.76
N ASP A 24 -0.37 -5.90 -5.53
CA ASP A 24 0.36 -7.06 -4.99
C ASP A 24 -0.19 -7.44 -3.61
N SER A 25 -0.66 -8.68 -3.49
CA SER A 25 -1.29 -9.20 -2.28
C SER A 25 -0.32 -9.98 -1.41
N LYS A 26 0.86 -10.35 -1.91
CA LYS A 26 1.88 -11.07 -1.14
C LYS A 26 2.58 -10.14 -0.18
N THR A 27 2.95 -8.94 -0.64
CA THR A 27 3.58 -7.93 0.24
C THR A 27 2.66 -7.49 1.37
N TYR A 28 1.37 -7.27 1.08
CA TYR A 28 0.41 -6.90 2.13
C TYR A 28 0.22 -8.02 3.17
N LYS A 29 0.12 -9.29 2.73
CA LYS A 29 0.06 -10.42 3.66
C LYS A 29 1.27 -10.48 4.57
N GLY A 30 2.48 -10.28 4.03
CA GLY A 30 3.70 -10.23 4.84
C GLY A 30 3.69 -9.11 5.89
N ILE A 31 3.13 -7.94 5.56
CA ILE A 31 3.01 -6.81 6.50
C ILE A 31 1.99 -7.12 7.62
N VAL A 32 0.85 -7.72 7.26
CA VAL A 32 -0.19 -8.09 8.24
C VAL A 32 0.31 -9.21 9.17
N ASP A 33 1.00 -10.20 8.61
CA ASP A 33 1.58 -11.31 9.38
C ASP A 33 2.70 -10.84 10.33
N ALA A 34 3.56 -9.93 9.86
CA ALA A 34 4.62 -9.35 10.67
C ALA A 34 4.12 -8.51 11.86
N LYS A 35 2.81 -8.17 11.90
CA LYS A 35 2.16 -7.37 12.96
C LYS A 35 3.08 -6.27 13.53
N PRO A 36 3.57 -5.34 12.68
CA PRO A 36 4.60 -4.37 13.08
C PRO A 36 4.14 -3.42 14.21
N TYR A 37 2.83 -3.35 14.45
CA TYR A 37 2.21 -2.48 15.44
C TYR A 37 1.32 -3.25 16.45
N GLY A 38 1.52 -4.55 16.62
CA GLY A 38 0.71 -5.40 17.50
C GLY A 38 -0.68 -5.66 16.93
N ASP A 39 -1.73 -5.33 17.69
CA ASP A 39 -3.15 -5.45 17.27
C ASP A 39 -3.58 -4.46 16.18
N PHE A 40 -2.73 -3.48 15.86
CA PHE A 40 -3.08 -2.49 14.85
C PHE A 40 -2.85 -3.04 13.43
N ILE A 41 -3.95 -3.24 12.70
CA ILE A 41 -3.94 -3.75 11.31
C ILE A 41 -3.80 -2.59 10.33
N VAL A 42 -2.78 -2.67 9.46
CA VAL A 42 -2.56 -1.70 8.38
C VAL A 42 -3.61 -1.91 7.28
N ALA A 43 -4.33 -0.88 6.85
CA ALA A 43 -5.32 -0.99 5.78
C ALA A 43 -4.67 -0.95 4.39
N LYS A 44 -5.02 -1.88 3.50
CA LYS A 44 -4.59 -1.86 2.09
C LYS A 44 -5.36 -0.79 1.32
N LYS A 45 -4.65 0.05 0.58
CA LYS A 45 -5.19 1.00 -0.39
C LYS A 45 -4.51 0.79 -1.74
N GLU A 46 -5.24 1.11 -2.78
CA GLU A 46 -4.79 0.96 -4.15
C GLU A 46 -3.93 2.15 -4.57
N CYS A 47 -2.85 1.91 -5.30
CA CYS A 47 -2.04 3.01 -5.82
C CYS A 47 -2.74 3.69 -7.00
N ILE A 48 -2.46 4.99 -7.19
CA ILE A 48 -3.06 5.78 -8.26
C ILE A 48 -2.77 5.21 -9.66
N GLY A 49 -1.59 4.63 -9.87
CA GLY A 49 -1.24 3.98 -11.14
C GLY A 49 -2.11 2.76 -11.45
N HIS A 50 -2.43 1.94 -10.44
CA HIS A 50 -3.34 0.81 -10.59
C HIS A 50 -4.76 1.30 -10.88
N VAL A 51 -5.23 2.33 -10.17
CA VAL A 51 -6.54 2.96 -10.43
C VAL A 51 -6.60 3.48 -11.87
N GLN A 52 -5.58 4.20 -12.33
CA GLN A 52 -5.50 4.73 -13.70
C GLN A 52 -5.51 3.61 -14.75
N LYS A 53 -4.75 2.53 -14.57
CA LYS A 53 -4.76 1.37 -15.48
C LYS A 53 -6.14 0.74 -15.57
N ARG A 54 -6.81 0.54 -14.44
CA ARG A 54 -8.17 -0.02 -14.37
C ARG A 54 -9.17 0.87 -15.11
N MET A 55 -9.15 2.16 -14.84
CA MET A 55 -10.04 3.13 -15.50
C MET A 55 -9.79 3.17 -17.01
N GLY A 56 -8.52 3.23 -17.43
CA GLY A 56 -8.16 3.20 -18.85
C GLY A 56 -8.56 1.90 -19.55
N SER A 57 -8.49 0.74 -18.88
CA SER A 57 -8.97 -0.53 -19.45
C SER A 57 -10.49 -0.57 -19.61
N ARG A 58 -11.25 0.03 -18.69
CA ARG A 58 -12.72 0.09 -18.81
C ARG A 58 -13.15 0.99 -19.95
N LEU A 59 -12.45 2.11 -20.15
CA LEU A 59 -12.74 3.06 -21.24
C LEU A 59 -12.40 2.51 -22.64
N ARG A 60 -11.44 1.58 -22.76
CA ARG A 60 -11.07 0.94 -24.04
C ARG A 60 -11.96 -0.24 -24.44
N ASN A 61 -12.82 -0.70 -23.55
CA ASN A 61 -13.77 -1.79 -23.83
C ASN A 61 -15.19 -1.24 -24.17
N LEU A 62 -15.28 0.06 -24.50
CA LEU A 62 -16.44 0.72 -25.10
C LEU A 62 -16.20 0.86 -26.60
#